data_AF-A0A3B0UUN3-F1
#
_entry.id   AF-A0A3B0UUN3-F1
#
_cell.length_a   1.000
_cell.length_b   1.000
_cell.length_c   1.000
_cell.angle_alpha   90.00
_cell.angle_beta   90.00
_cell.angle_gamma   90.00
#
_symmetry.space_group_name_H-M   'P 1'
#
loop_
_entity.id
_entity.type
_entity.pdbx_description
1 polymer ?
#
loop_
_entity_poly.entity_id
_entity_poly.type
_entity_poly.pdbx_seq_one_letter_code
_entity_poly.pdbx_strand_id
1 'polypeptide(L)'
;MEDTYRHKGMRRKLVNEIRKKGILDEEILEAVYRVPRHQFLDSGFLKYAYEDKPFPIGSGQTISQPYTVAFQTELLNVRHGAKVLEIGTGSGYQACVLAAIGVQVYSIERQKKLYEKARNLLPRLGFKINLFYGDGYLGLPDHAP
;
A
#
# COMPACT_ATOMS: atom_id res chain seq x y z
N MET A 1 -15.64 -0.19 -3.31
CA MET A 1 -16.26 1.15 -3.40
C MET A 1 -15.96 1.71 -4.79
N GLU A 2 -16.61 2.76 -5.26
CA GLU A 2 -16.30 3.34 -6.59
C GLU A 2 -15.18 4.40 -6.48
N ASP A 3 -14.19 4.36 -7.38
CA ASP A 3 -13.12 5.38 -7.45
C ASP A 3 -13.55 6.60 -8.30
N THR A 4 -14.41 7.42 -7.72
CA THR A 4 -14.97 8.62 -8.35
C THR A 4 -13.96 9.75 -8.60
N TYR A 5 -14.33 10.74 -9.41
CA TYR A 5 -13.54 11.97 -9.62
C TYR A 5 -13.22 12.72 -8.31
N ARG A 6 -14.12 12.66 -7.33
CA ARG A 6 -13.88 13.24 -6.00
C ARG A 6 -12.70 12.54 -5.31
N HIS A 7 -12.63 11.21 -5.35
CA HIS A 7 -11.51 10.46 -4.78
C HIS A 7 -10.19 10.80 -5.45
N LYS A 8 -10.17 10.92 -6.80
CA LYS A 8 -8.98 11.37 -7.55
C LYS A 8 -8.53 12.77 -7.13
N GLY A 9 -9.46 13.70 -6.94
CA GLY A 9 -9.17 15.05 -6.46
C GLY A 9 -8.58 15.08 -5.05
N MET A 10 -9.14 14.29 -4.11
CA MET A 10 -8.61 14.17 -2.75
C MET A 10 -7.20 13.54 -2.75
N ARG A 11 -6.98 12.51 -3.56
CA ARG A 11 -5.68 11.86 -3.71
C ARG A 11 -4.61 12.82 -4.25
N ARG A 12 -4.97 13.67 -5.23
CA ARG A 12 -4.05 14.69 -5.74
C ARG A 12 -3.65 15.72 -4.67
N LYS A 13 -4.58 16.09 -3.78
CA LYS A 13 -4.25 16.94 -2.62
C LYS A 13 -3.27 16.25 -1.68
N LEU A 14 -3.52 14.99 -1.34
CA LEU A 14 -2.62 14.19 -0.50
C LEU A 14 -1.21 14.10 -1.11
N VAL A 15 -1.10 13.82 -2.41
CA VAL A 15 0.20 13.77 -3.11
C VAL A 15 0.93 15.11 -3.01
N ASN A 16 0.22 16.24 -3.17
CA ASN A 16 0.81 17.56 -2.99
C ASN A 16 1.26 17.81 -1.53
N GLU A 17 0.54 17.30 -0.54
CA GLU A 17 0.96 17.37 0.88
C GLU A 17 2.22 16.56 1.14
N ILE A 18 2.29 15.33 0.62
CA ILE A 18 3.48 14.47 0.71
C ILE A 18 4.67 15.16 0.02
N ARG A 19 4.48 15.73 -1.17
CA ARG A 19 5.52 16.49 -1.89
C ARG A 19 6.06 17.65 -1.05
N LYS A 20 5.18 18.43 -0.42
CA LYS A 20 5.57 19.54 0.48
C LYS A 20 6.38 19.10 1.70
N LYS A 21 6.29 17.82 2.08
CA LYS A 21 7.06 17.24 3.20
C LYS A 21 8.44 16.70 2.78
N GLY A 22 8.79 16.81 1.50
CA GLY A 22 10.16 16.52 1.02
C GLY A 22 10.31 15.29 0.14
N ILE A 23 9.23 14.52 -0.12
CA ILE A 23 9.30 13.44 -1.12
C ILE A 23 9.23 14.07 -2.51
N LEU A 24 10.32 13.98 -3.27
CA LEU A 24 10.46 14.62 -4.59
C LEU A 24 10.54 13.62 -5.74
N ASP A 25 10.65 12.32 -5.46
CA ASP A 25 10.62 11.30 -6.51
C ASP A 25 9.22 11.21 -7.12
N GLU A 26 9.08 11.68 -8.37
CA GLU A 26 7.81 11.72 -9.09
C GLU A 26 7.27 10.31 -9.42
N GLU A 27 8.13 9.27 -9.50
CA GLU A 27 7.68 7.89 -9.68
C GLU A 27 6.94 7.41 -8.42
N ILE A 28 7.43 7.76 -7.22
CA ILE A 28 6.79 7.45 -5.94
C ILE A 28 5.49 8.24 -5.78
N LEU A 29 5.51 9.54 -6.09
CA LEU A 29 4.32 10.39 -6.00
C LEU A 29 3.21 9.92 -6.95
N GLU A 30 3.57 9.51 -8.17
CA GLU A 30 2.63 8.91 -9.12
C GLU A 30 2.14 7.55 -8.64
N ALA A 31 2.98 6.70 -8.04
CA ALA A 31 2.54 5.44 -7.45
C ALA A 31 1.49 5.64 -6.35
N VAL A 32 1.71 6.61 -5.45
CA VAL A 32 0.73 7.01 -4.43
C VAL A 32 -0.54 7.59 -5.07
N TYR A 33 -0.42 8.33 -6.17
CA TYR A 33 -1.56 8.81 -6.95
C TYR A 33 -2.33 7.68 -7.65
N ARG A 34 -1.69 6.59 -8.07
CA ARG A 34 -2.39 5.50 -8.78
C ARG A 34 -3.18 4.59 -7.84
N VAL A 35 -2.72 4.41 -6.60
CA VAL A 35 -3.34 3.49 -5.65
C VAL A 35 -4.55 4.13 -4.95
N PRO A 36 -5.76 3.56 -5.07
CA PRO A 36 -6.98 4.11 -4.47
C PRO A 36 -7.07 3.80 -2.97
N ARG A 37 -6.33 4.55 -2.12
CA ARG A 37 -6.24 4.34 -0.66
C ARG A 37 -7.58 4.11 0.06
N HIS A 38 -8.64 4.78 -0.38
CA HIS A 38 -9.99 4.59 0.16
C HIS A 38 -10.55 3.16 0.02
N GLN A 39 -10.09 2.35 -0.94
CA GLN A 39 -10.52 0.95 -1.11
C GLN A 39 -9.99 0.03 -0.01
N PHE A 40 -8.96 0.47 0.71
CA PHE A 40 -8.29 -0.28 1.78
C PHE A 40 -8.88 -0.01 3.17
N LEU A 41 -9.90 0.85 3.24
CA LEU A 41 -10.54 1.32 4.47
C LEU A 41 -12.00 0.88 4.51
N ASP A 42 -12.55 0.83 5.71
CA ASP A 42 -13.99 0.65 5.89
C ASP A 42 -14.74 1.94 5.54
N SER A 43 -15.99 1.82 5.09
CA SER A 43 -16.78 2.93 4.53
C SER A 43 -16.93 4.12 5.50
N GLY A 44 -16.92 3.87 6.82
CA GLY A 44 -16.96 4.92 7.85
C GLY A 44 -15.76 5.88 7.82
N PHE A 45 -14.63 5.47 7.22
CA PHE A 45 -13.41 6.28 7.11
C PHE A 45 -13.24 6.96 5.75
N LEU A 46 -14.20 6.84 4.82
CA LEU A 46 -14.10 7.39 3.46
C LEU A 46 -13.71 8.87 3.41
N LYS A 47 -14.32 9.69 4.26
CA LYS A 47 -14.02 11.14 4.34
C LYS A 47 -12.59 11.43 4.77
N TYR A 48 -11.95 10.47 5.45
CA TYR A 48 -10.61 10.60 6.02
C TYR A 48 -9.56 9.82 5.21
N ALA A 49 -9.96 9.13 4.14
CA ALA A 49 -9.12 8.18 3.42
C ALA A 49 -7.84 8.78 2.81
N TYR A 50 -7.83 10.09 2.60
CA TYR A 50 -6.72 10.83 2.01
C TYR A 50 -6.16 11.91 2.95
N GLU A 51 -6.42 11.77 4.25
CA GLU A 51 -5.65 12.50 5.26
C GLU A 51 -4.32 11.79 5.48
N ASP A 52 -3.26 12.57 5.69
CA ASP A 52 -1.93 12.04 5.97
C ASP A 52 -1.80 11.53 7.41
N LYS A 53 -2.56 10.47 7.74
CA LYS A 53 -2.57 9.82 9.05
C LYS A 53 -2.89 8.32 8.95
N PRO A 54 -2.53 7.52 9.97
CA PRO A 54 -2.88 6.10 10.00
C PRO A 54 -4.35 5.90 10.39
N PHE A 55 -4.93 4.76 9.99
CA PHE A 55 -6.29 4.37 10.36
C PHE A 55 -6.42 2.89 10.71
N PRO A 56 -7.34 2.50 11.59
CA PRO A 56 -7.63 1.09 11.85
C PRO A 56 -8.10 0.34 10.61
N ILE A 57 -7.65 -0.90 10.44
CA ILE A 57 -8.07 -1.80 9.35
C ILE A 57 -8.62 -3.15 9.85
N GLY A 58 -8.82 -3.27 11.17
CA GLY A 58 -9.23 -4.49 11.85
C GLY A 58 -8.05 -5.30 12.39
N SER A 59 -8.35 -6.33 13.18
CA SER A 59 -7.36 -7.23 13.82
C SER A 59 -6.30 -6.49 14.66
N GLY A 60 -6.68 -5.33 15.25
CA GLY A 60 -5.76 -4.47 16.00
C GLY A 60 -4.65 -3.82 15.15
N GLN A 61 -4.76 -3.85 13.82
CA GLN A 61 -3.77 -3.28 12.90
C GLN A 61 -4.24 -1.96 12.31
N THR A 62 -3.28 -1.20 11.77
CA THR A 62 -3.52 0.07 11.08
C THR A 62 -2.93 0.04 9.66
N ILE A 63 -3.55 0.80 8.75
CA ILE A 63 -2.89 1.21 7.51
C ILE A 63 -2.00 2.41 7.82
N SER A 64 -0.73 2.33 7.40
CA SER A 64 0.28 3.37 7.65
C SER A 64 -0.10 4.73 7.07
N GLN A 65 0.41 5.78 7.69
CA GLN A 65 0.33 7.15 7.17
C GLN A 65 0.89 7.22 5.73
N PRO A 66 0.21 7.89 4.78
CA PRO A 66 0.68 8.04 3.40
C PRO A 66 2.11 8.57 3.24
N TYR A 67 2.51 9.57 4.03
CA TYR A 67 3.89 10.06 4.04
C TYR A 67 4.88 8.97 4.43
N THR A 68 4.60 8.18 5.48
CA THR A 68 5.44 7.05 5.88
C THR A 68 5.60 6.03 4.76
N VAL A 69 4.51 5.70 4.05
CA VAL A 69 4.53 4.80 2.88
C VAL A 69 5.45 5.33 1.79
N ALA A 70 5.32 6.61 1.44
CA ALA A 70 6.16 7.24 0.42
C ALA A 70 7.63 7.28 0.86
N PHE A 71 7.89 7.67 2.11
CA PHE A 71 9.23 7.77 2.69
C PHE A 71 9.94 6.40 2.78
N GLN A 72 9.25 5.35 3.23
CA GLN A 72 9.80 3.99 3.25
C GLN A 72 10.11 3.49 1.84
N THR A 73 9.26 3.83 0.87
CA THR A 73 9.48 3.48 -0.54
C THR A 73 10.70 4.21 -1.11
N GLU A 74 10.90 5.48 -0.76
CA GLU A 74 12.06 6.28 -1.15
C GLU A 74 13.35 5.71 -0.57
N LEU A 75 13.36 5.38 0.73
CA LEU A 75 14.50 4.75 1.39
C LEU A 75 14.86 3.38 0.80
N LEU A 76 13.84 2.61 0.39
CA LEU A 76 14.05 1.30 -0.24
C LEU A 76 14.75 1.43 -1.61
N ASN A 77 14.60 2.58 -2.28
CA ASN A 77 15.24 2.94 -3.56
C ASN A 77 15.17 1.82 -4.62
N VAL A 78 14.00 1.18 -4.70
CA VAL A 78 13.72 0.11 -5.67
C VAL A 78 13.23 0.69 -6.98
N ARG A 79 13.58 -0.02 -8.07
CA ARG A 79 13.18 0.33 -9.42
C ARG A 79 12.33 -0.77 -10.02
N HIS A 80 11.74 -0.48 -11.19
CA HIS A 80 11.00 -1.46 -11.97
C HIS A 80 11.77 -2.78 -12.11
N GLY A 81 11.06 -3.90 -11.90
CA GLY A 81 11.62 -5.25 -12.00
C GLY A 81 12.34 -5.74 -10.74
N ALA A 82 12.58 -4.88 -9.75
CA ALA A 82 13.12 -5.30 -8.46
C ALA A 82 12.20 -6.33 -7.78
N LYS A 83 12.81 -7.23 -7.00
CA LYS A 83 12.10 -8.20 -6.17
C LYS A 83 12.11 -7.72 -4.72
N VAL A 84 10.95 -7.62 -4.10
CA VAL A 84 10.81 -7.13 -2.72
C VAL A 84 9.97 -8.08 -1.89
N LEU A 85 10.46 -8.39 -0.69
CA LEU A 85 9.69 -9.04 0.36
C LEU A 85 9.17 -7.97 1.34
N GLU A 86 7.85 -7.83 1.42
CA GLU A 86 7.15 -7.03 2.42
C GLU A 86 6.72 -7.94 3.58
N ILE A 87 7.13 -7.59 4.80
CA ILE A 87 6.67 -8.26 6.01
C ILE A 87 5.50 -7.47 6.62
N GLY A 88 4.32 -8.08 6.62
CA GLY A 88 3.08 -7.50 7.09
C GLY A 88 2.28 -6.85 5.97
N THR A 89 1.52 -7.65 5.21
CA THR A 89 0.62 -7.14 4.16
C THR A 89 -0.36 -6.10 4.70
N GLY A 90 -0.93 -6.33 5.89
CA GLY A 90 -1.94 -5.45 6.47
C GLY A 90 -3.13 -5.29 5.54
N SER A 91 -3.38 -4.06 5.08
CA SER A 91 -4.42 -3.79 4.08
C SER A 91 -3.99 -4.12 2.65
N GLY A 92 -2.68 -4.17 2.38
CA GLY A 92 -2.07 -4.31 1.05
C GLY A 92 -1.76 -2.97 0.37
N TYR A 93 -1.94 -1.83 1.04
CA TYR A 93 -1.72 -0.51 0.45
C TYR A 93 -0.25 -0.26 0.06
N GLN A 94 0.71 -0.56 0.95
CA GLN A 94 2.14 -0.41 0.67
C GLN A 94 2.58 -1.35 -0.48
N ALA A 95 2.19 -2.63 -0.42
CA ALA A 95 2.40 -3.57 -1.53
C ALA A 95 1.87 -3.05 -2.87
N CYS A 96 0.69 -2.43 -2.91
CA CYS A 96 0.17 -1.82 -4.13
C CYS A 96 0.99 -0.60 -4.60
N VAL A 97 1.49 0.23 -3.68
CA VAL A 97 2.35 1.36 -4.03
C VAL A 97 3.66 0.85 -4.65
N LEU A 98 4.30 -0.16 -4.06
CA LEU A 98 5.49 -0.80 -4.63
C LEU A 98 5.20 -1.44 -5.99
N ALA A 99 4.08 -2.17 -6.12
CA ALA A 99 3.68 -2.78 -7.38
C ALA A 99 3.38 -1.72 -8.46
N ALA A 100 2.87 -0.54 -8.10
CA ALA A 100 2.62 0.56 -9.03
C ALA A 100 3.90 1.15 -9.65
N ILE A 101 5.04 1.02 -8.97
CA ILE A 101 6.40 1.34 -9.47
C ILE A 101 6.91 0.25 -10.44
N GLY A 102 6.26 -0.91 -10.48
CA GLY A 102 6.67 -2.06 -11.30
C GLY A 102 7.57 -3.06 -10.57
N VAL A 103 7.57 -3.02 -9.24
CA VAL A 103 8.28 -3.97 -8.38
C VAL A 103 7.51 -5.30 -8.32
N GLN A 104 8.22 -6.41 -8.33
CA GLN A 104 7.68 -7.74 -8.02
C GLN A 104 7.59 -7.90 -6.50
N VAL A 105 6.37 -7.72 -5.98
CA VAL A 105 6.13 -7.75 -4.54
C VAL A 105 5.71 -9.15 -4.07
N TYR A 106 6.42 -9.65 -3.06
CA TYR A 106 6.07 -10.79 -2.25
C TYR A 106 5.71 -10.26 -0.88
N SER A 107 4.52 -10.55 -0.37
CA SER A 107 4.04 -9.98 0.89
C SER A 107 3.48 -11.07 1.79
N ILE A 108 3.90 -11.09 3.05
CA ILE A 108 3.50 -12.10 4.04
C ILE A 108 2.68 -11.47 5.18
N GLU A 109 1.59 -12.12 5.56
CA GLU A 109 0.70 -11.67 6.63
C GLU A 109 0.38 -12.81 7.61
N ARG A 110 0.45 -12.52 8.90
CA ARG A 110 0.17 -13.48 10.00
C ARG A 110 -1.29 -13.44 10.46
N GLN A 111 -1.99 -12.35 10.22
CA GLN A 111 -3.39 -12.16 10.57
C GLN A 111 -4.29 -12.69 9.45
N LYS A 112 -4.86 -13.89 9.65
CA LYS A 112 -5.65 -14.60 8.62
C LYS A 112 -6.77 -13.72 8.03
N LYS A 113 -7.46 -12.94 8.86
CA LYS A 113 -8.54 -12.04 8.39
C LYS A 113 -8.04 -10.95 7.44
N LEU A 114 -6.85 -10.41 7.68
CA LEU A 114 -6.25 -9.38 6.83
C LEU A 114 -5.70 -9.99 5.54
N TYR A 115 -5.02 -11.13 5.64
CA TYR A 115 -4.57 -11.90 4.48
C TYR A 115 -5.72 -12.20 3.52
N GLU A 116 -6.84 -12.71 4.03
CA GLU A 116 -8.04 -13.00 3.24
C GLU A 116 -8.65 -11.73 2.62
N LYS A 117 -8.70 -10.62 3.37
CA LYS A 117 -9.20 -9.33 2.86
C LYS A 117 -8.32 -8.84 1.70
N ALA A 118 -7.00 -8.86 1.86
CA ALA A 118 -6.04 -8.46 0.82
C ALA A 118 -6.14 -9.38 -0.41
N ARG A 119 -6.13 -10.71 -0.22
CA ARG A 119 -6.23 -11.71 -1.30
C ARG A 119 -7.45 -11.48 -2.21
N ASN A 120 -8.57 -11.07 -1.63
CA ASN A 120 -9.78 -10.79 -2.38
C ASN A 120 -9.81 -9.37 -3.00
N LEU A 121 -9.21 -8.38 -2.33
CA LEU A 121 -9.24 -6.98 -2.74
C LEU A 121 -8.24 -6.67 -3.86
N LEU A 122 -6.98 -7.07 -3.70
CA LEU A 122 -5.88 -6.61 -4.55
C LEU A 122 -6.06 -6.94 -6.04
N PRO A 123 -6.50 -8.17 -6.42
CA PRO A 123 -6.78 -8.48 -7.82
C PRO A 123 -7.90 -7.64 -8.43
N ARG A 124 -8.92 -7.27 -7.64
CA ARG A 124 -10.03 -6.40 -8.10
C ARG A 124 -9.57 -4.98 -8.38
N LEU A 125 -8.50 -4.55 -7.72
CA LEU A 125 -7.83 -3.26 -7.97
C LEU A 125 -6.81 -3.33 -9.12
N GLY A 126 -6.63 -4.51 -9.73
CA GLY A 126 -5.68 -4.72 -10.84
C GLY A 126 -4.24 -4.96 -10.40
N PHE A 127 -3.98 -5.13 -9.11
CA PHE A 127 -2.63 -5.37 -8.59
C PHE A 127 -2.34 -6.88 -8.47
N LYS A 128 -1.24 -7.31 -9.07
CA LYS A 128 -0.71 -8.68 -8.94
C LYS A 128 0.41 -8.68 -7.91
N ILE A 129 0.10 -9.20 -6.72
CA ILE A 129 1.04 -9.30 -5.59
C ILE A 129 1.06 -10.75 -5.15
N ASN A 130 2.25 -11.30 -4.90
CA ASN A 130 2.40 -12.66 -4.40
C ASN A 130 2.16 -12.66 -2.89
N LEU A 131 0.96 -13.04 -2.47
CA LEU A 131 0.56 -13.02 -1.06
C LEU A 131 0.80 -14.37 -0.39
N PHE A 132 1.32 -14.34 0.82
CA PHE A 132 1.57 -15.51 1.66
C PHE A 132 0.92 -15.33 3.02
N TYR A 133 0.32 -16.40 3.53
CA TYR A 133 -0.14 -16.46 4.90
C TYR A 133 0.92 -17.19 5.74
N GLY A 134 1.50 -16.52 6.72
CA GLY A 134 2.57 -17.12 7.52
C GLY A 134 3.26 -16.16 8.47
N ASP A 135 4.32 -16.66 9.10
CA ASP A 135 5.13 -15.89 10.03
C ASP A 135 6.25 -15.16 9.29
N GLY A 136 6.16 -13.83 9.25
CA GLY A 136 7.15 -12.97 8.62
C GLY A 136 8.54 -13.00 9.28
N TYR A 137 8.66 -13.48 10.52
CA TYR A 137 9.98 -13.65 11.17
C TYR A 137 10.86 -14.65 10.43
N LEU A 138 10.26 -15.62 9.73
CA LEU A 138 10.98 -16.64 8.94
C LEU A 138 11.38 -16.13 7.55
N GLY A 139 10.97 -14.91 7.19
CA GLY A 139 11.08 -14.41 5.82
C GLY A 139 10.31 -15.28 4.84
N LEU A 140 10.84 -15.41 3.63
CA LEU A 140 10.28 -16.27 2.58
C LEU A 140 11.42 -16.90 1.76
N PRO A 141 12.08 -17.96 2.26
CA PRO A 141 13.34 -18.48 1.70
C PRO A 141 13.29 -18.82 0.20
N ASP A 142 12.22 -19.48 -0.25
CA ASP A 142 12.03 -19.84 -1.67
C ASP A 142 11.88 -18.63 -2.60
N HIS A 143 11.61 -17.46 -2.01
CA HIS A 143 11.45 -16.20 -2.72
C HIS A 143 12.31 -15.08 -2.14
N ALA A 144 13.43 -15.42 -1.50
CA ALA A 144 14.39 -14.41 -1.02
C ALA A 144 14.78 -13.45 -2.17
N PRO A 145 14.85 -12.14 -1.91
CA PRO A 145 15.28 -11.16 -2.90
C PRO A 145 16.73 -11.36 -3.33
#